data_AF-A0A2U1RME0-F1
#
_entry.id   AF-A0A2U1RME0-F1
#
_cell.length_a   1.000
_cell.length_b   1.000
_cell.length_c   1.000
_cell.angle_alpha   90.00
_cell.angle_beta   90.00
_cell.angle_gamma   90.00
#
_symmetry.space_group_name_H-M   'P 1'
#
loop_
_entity.id
_entity.type
_entity.pdbx_description
1 polymer ?
#
loop_
_entity_poly.entity_id
_entity_poly.type
_entity_poly.pdbx_seq_one_letter_code
_entity_poly.pdbx_strand_id
1 'polypeptide(L)'
;MSTEELKLYLLLLVSAVRIGEEGQIAWEILKRGLGASLTVKKIERLGEALGRHGLARVRVIYPPEAGGRERGDVVPVVYSTVFGLERLIGPASRGPRRGREKDDG
;
A
#
# COMPACT_ATOMS: atom_id res chain seq x y z
N MET A 1 -9.96 8.79 5.96
CA MET A 1 -9.31 7.47 6.08
C MET A 1 -10.03 6.66 7.15
N SER A 2 -10.49 5.45 6.82
CA SER A 2 -11.16 4.55 7.77
C SER A 2 -10.18 3.72 8.60
N THR A 3 -10.65 3.11 9.69
CA THR A 3 -9.83 2.22 10.53
C THR A 3 -9.28 1.02 9.75
N GLU A 4 -10.06 0.48 8.81
CA GLU A 4 -9.62 -0.65 7.98
C GLU A 4 -8.59 -0.23 6.94
N GLU A 5 -8.73 0.96 6.35
CA GLU A 5 -7.71 1.55 5.48
C GLU A 5 -6.40 1.75 6.24
N LEU A 6 -6.45 2.31 7.45
CA LEU A 6 -5.27 2.49 8.28
C LEU A 6 -4.61 1.15 8.63
N LYS A 7 -5.39 0.14 9.01
CA LYS A 7 -4.87 -1.20 9.29
C LYS A 7 -4.17 -1.80 8.08
N LEU A 8 -4.80 -1.72 6.89
CA LEU A 8 -4.18 -2.20 5.66
C LEU A 8 -2.88 -1.42 5.41
N TYR A 9 -2.90 -0.09 5.49
CA TYR A 9 -1.71 0.72 5.27
C TYR A 9 -0.55 0.37 6.19
N LEU A 10 -0.81 0.21 7.50
CA LEU A 10 0.20 -0.21 8.47
C LEU A 10 0.75 -1.61 8.16
N LEU A 11 -0.11 -2.53 7.76
CA LEU A 11 0.30 -3.89 7.37
C LEU A 11 1.20 -3.85 6.12
N LEU A 12 0.84 -3.05 5.12
CA LEU A 12 1.64 -2.86 3.90
C LEU A 12 2.99 -2.21 4.23
N LEU A 13 3.02 -1.21 5.10
CA LEU A 13 4.24 -0.55 5.55
C LEU A 13 5.22 -1.53 6.21
N VAL A 14 4.73 -2.35 7.13
CA VAL A 14 5.56 -3.32 7.87
C VAL A 14 5.98 -4.48 6.96
N SER A 15 5.18 -4.83 5.96
CA SER A 15 5.48 -5.89 5.00
C SER A 15 6.37 -5.44 3.84
N ALA A 16 6.51 -4.13 3.61
CA ALA A 16 7.29 -3.60 2.52
C ALA A 16 8.79 -3.78 2.79
N VAL A 17 9.49 -4.44 1.87
CA VAL A 17 10.96 -4.53 1.89
C VAL A 17 11.56 -3.13 1.70
N ARG A 18 10.97 -2.33 0.82
CA ARG A 18 11.37 -0.95 0.55
C ARG A 18 10.20 -0.10 0.08
N ILE A 19 10.21 1.17 0.49
CA ILE A 19 9.24 2.17 0.03
C ILE A 19 9.44 2.45 -1.46
N GLY A 20 8.34 2.49 -2.21
CA GLY A 20 8.32 2.75 -3.65
C GLY A 20 8.52 1.51 -4.52
N GLU A 21 8.87 0.36 -3.94
CA GLU A 21 9.01 -0.91 -4.66
C GLU A 21 7.72 -1.74 -4.54
N GLU A 22 7.37 -2.48 -5.60
CA GLU A 22 6.26 -3.44 -5.58
C GLU A 22 6.71 -4.71 -4.85
N GLY A 23 5.96 -5.10 -3.82
CA GLY A 23 6.16 -6.32 -3.06
C GLY A 23 4.91 -7.18 -3.07
N GLN A 24 5.09 -8.49 -2.86
CA GLN A 24 3.98 -9.42 -2.67
C GLN A 24 3.63 -9.53 -1.19
N ILE A 25 2.34 -9.50 -0.86
CA ILE A 25 1.84 -9.81 0.47
C ILE A 25 1.01 -11.09 0.42
N ALA A 26 1.32 -12.03 1.32
CA ALA A 26 0.59 -13.29 1.40
C ALA A 26 -0.86 -13.05 1.86
N TRP A 27 -1.80 -13.73 1.22
CA TRP A 27 -3.24 -13.62 1.53
C TRP A 27 -3.55 -13.89 3.01
N GLU A 28 -2.84 -14.83 3.62
CA GLU A 28 -3.08 -15.17 5.03
C GLU A 28 -2.56 -14.11 6.01
N ILE A 29 -1.57 -13.32 5.62
CA ILE A 29 -1.13 -12.16 6.40
C ILE A 29 -2.25 -11.10 6.40
N LEU A 30 -2.87 -10.87 5.25
CA LEU A 30 -4.01 -9.95 5.13
C LEU A 30 -5.21 -10.41 5.97
N LYS A 31 -5.58 -11.70 5.91
CA LYS A 31 -6.67 -12.23 6.75
C LYS A 31 -6.38 -12.11 8.24
N ARG A 32 -5.15 -12.35 8.68
CA ARG A 32 -4.77 -12.17 10.09
C ARG A 32 -4.88 -10.71 10.54
N GLY A 33 -4.48 -9.77 9.69
CA GLY A 33 -4.52 -8.34 10.01
C GLY A 33 -5.91 -7.69 9.90
N LEU A 34 -6.75 -8.15 8.97
CA LEU A 34 -8.03 -7.52 8.63
C LEU A 34 -9.26 -8.37 8.97
N GLY A 35 -9.05 -9.61 9.41
CA GLY A 35 -10.09 -10.55 9.81
C GLY A 35 -10.32 -11.68 8.80
N ALA A 36 -10.82 -12.82 9.28
CA ALA A 36 -11.05 -14.01 8.48
C ALA A 36 -12.12 -13.84 7.39
N SER A 37 -13.04 -12.88 7.55
CA SER A 37 -14.08 -12.54 6.56
C SER A 37 -13.59 -11.66 5.41
N LEU A 38 -12.27 -11.46 5.29
CA LEU A 38 -11.67 -10.67 4.23
C LEU A 38 -11.95 -11.29 2.86
N THR A 39 -12.55 -10.51 1.97
CA THR A 39 -12.78 -10.88 0.57
C THR A 39 -11.85 -10.09 -0.34
N VAL A 40 -11.57 -10.61 -1.54
CA VAL A 40 -10.75 -9.89 -2.53
C VAL A 40 -11.34 -8.54 -2.87
N LYS A 41 -12.65 -8.50 -3.11
CA LYS A 41 -13.38 -7.24 -3.39
C LYS A 41 -13.20 -6.21 -2.28
N LYS A 42 -13.07 -6.64 -1.02
CA LYS A 42 -12.78 -5.74 0.10
C LYS A 42 -11.35 -5.20 0.03
N ILE A 43 -10.37 -6.04 -0.27
CA ILE A 43 -8.97 -5.60 -0.47
C ILE A 43 -8.84 -4.63 -1.63
N GLU A 44 -9.48 -4.89 -2.77
CA GLU A 44 -9.47 -3.99 -3.92
C GLU A 44 -10.02 -2.61 -3.54
N ARG A 45 -11.17 -2.56 -2.86
CA ARG A 45 -11.77 -1.30 -2.37
C ARG A 45 -10.87 -0.54 -1.41
N LEU A 46 -10.26 -1.23 -0.45
CA LEU A 46 -9.33 -0.61 0.50
C LEU A 46 -8.07 -0.11 -0.23
N GLY A 47 -7.55 -0.90 -1.17
CA GLY A 47 -6.42 -0.53 -2.02
C GLY A 47 -6.68 0.72 -2.86
N GLU A 48 -7.86 0.82 -3.48
CA GLU A 48 -8.29 2.01 -4.19
C GLU A 48 -8.38 3.23 -3.27
N ALA A 49 -8.92 3.05 -2.06
CA ALA A 49 -9.00 4.13 -1.08
C ALA A 49 -7.61 4.63 -0.66
N LEU A 50 -6.66 3.73 -0.40
CA LEU A 50 -5.27 4.08 -0.14
C LEU A 50 -4.60 4.76 -1.34
N GLY A 51 -4.95 4.35 -2.56
CA GLY A 51 -4.52 4.99 -3.80
C GLY A 51 -5.01 6.43 -3.92
N ARG A 52 -6.28 6.69 -3.59
CA ARG A 52 -6.85 8.05 -3.54
C ARG A 52 -6.18 8.93 -2.49
N HIS A 53 -5.69 8.33 -1.41
CA HIS A 53 -4.91 9.03 -0.38
C HIS A 53 -3.43 9.19 -0.73
N GLY A 54 -2.96 8.63 -1.85
CA GLY A 54 -1.55 8.69 -2.25
C GLY A 54 -0.63 7.87 -1.33
N LEU A 55 -1.17 6.90 -0.59
CA LEU A 55 -0.44 6.13 0.42
C LEU A 55 0.10 4.80 -0.11
N ALA A 56 -0.70 4.09 -0.90
CA ALA A 56 -0.29 2.81 -1.47
C ALA A 56 -1.08 2.50 -2.75
N ARG A 57 -0.52 1.65 -3.60
CA ARG A 57 -1.22 0.96 -4.68
C ARG A 57 -1.31 -0.52 -4.34
N VAL A 58 -2.48 -1.11 -4.52
CA VAL A 58 -2.70 -2.55 -4.32
C VAL A 58 -3.24 -3.15 -5.62
N ARG A 59 -2.75 -4.32 -6.00
CA ARG A 59 -3.20 -5.09 -7.15
C ARG A 59 -3.43 -6.52 -6.71
N VAL A 60 -4.55 -7.10 -7.11
CA VAL A 60 -4.85 -8.51 -6.83
C VAL A 60 -4.84 -9.27 -8.15
N ILE A 61 -4.09 -10.36 -8.21
CA ILE A 61 -3.96 -11.22 -9.38
C ILE A 61 -4.45 -12.62 -9.01
N TYR A 62 -5.31 -13.17 -9.87
CA TYR A 62 -5.69 -14.57 -9.79
C TYR A 62 -4.77 -15.36 -10.73
N PRO A 63 -3.95 -16.28 -10.22
CA PRO A 63 -3.19 -17.14 -11.10
C PRO A 63 -4.16 -17.91 -12.01
N PRO A 64 -3.83 -18.06 -13.31
CA PRO A 64 -4.62 -18.88 -14.20
C PRO A 64 -4.70 -20.30 -13.64
N GLU A 65 -5.90 -20.90 -13.66
CA GLU A 65 -6.14 -22.25 -13.15
C GLU A 65 -5.13 -23.23 -13.76
N ALA A 66 -4.14 -23.64 -12.97
CA ALA A 66 -3.23 -24.70 -13.35
C ALA A 66 -4.01 -26.02 -13.23
N GLY A 67 -4.70 -26.42 -14.29
CA GLY A 67 -5.18 -27.78 -14.49
C GLY A 67 -6.37 -28.22 -13.61
N GLY A 68 -7.55 -27.64 -13.84
CA GLY A 68 -8.82 -28.30 -13.49
C GLY A 68 -9.21 -28.29 -12.02
N ARG A 69 -8.62 -27.42 -11.18
CA ARG A 69 -9.15 -27.16 -9.84
C ARG A 69 -10.29 -26.16 -9.91
N GLU A 70 -11.37 -26.46 -9.20
CA GLU A 70 -12.52 -25.57 -9.08
C GLU A 70 -12.07 -24.17 -8.61
N ARG A 71 -12.66 -23.14 -9.22
CA ARG A 71 -12.41 -21.71 -9.02
C ARG A 71 -12.41 -21.25 -7.54
N GLY A 72 -12.88 -22.09 -6.62
CA GLY A 72 -12.96 -21.84 -5.17
C GLY A 72 -11.63 -21.99 -4.41
N ASP A 73 -10.64 -22.72 -4.94
CA ASP A 73 -9.40 -23.04 -4.22
C ASP A 73 -8.19 -22.17 -4.60
N VAL A 74 -8.35 -21.26 -5.55
CA VAL A 74 -7.23 -20.44 -6.02
C VAL A 74 -7.01 -19.25 -5.08
N VAL A 75 -5.95 -19.34 -4.28
CA VAL A 75 -5.52 -18.24 -3.40
C VAL A 75 -5.05 -17.06 -4.26
N PRO A 76 -5.63 -15.86 -4.09
CA PRO A 76 -5.21 -14.68 -4.84
C PRO A 76 -3.81 -14.23 -4.42
N VAL A 77 -3.05 -13.71 -5.38
CA VAL A 77 -1.76 -13.07 -5.13
C VAL A 77 -1.97 -11.56 -5.02
N VAL A 78 -1.54 -10.96 -3.91
CA VAL A 78 -1.69 -9.52 -3.68
C VAL A 78 -0.34 -8.85 -3.80
N TYR A 79 -0.25 -7.90 -4.73
CA TYR A 79 0.89 -7.03 -4.91
C TYR A 79 0.58 -5.66 -4.32
N SER A 80 1.58 -5.03 -3.72
CA SER A 80 1.44 -3.72 -3.11
C SER A 80 2.69 -2.89 -3.30
N THR A 81 2.50 -1.59 -3.55
CA THR A 81 3.55 -0.58 -3.51
C THR A 81 3.15 0.46 -2.48
N VAL A 82 3.97 0.66 -1.45
CA VAL A 82 3.78 1.73 -0.47
C VAL A 82 4.54 2.96 -0.95
N PHE A 83 3.89 4.13 -0.95
CA PHE A 83 4.50 5.37 -1.39
C PHE A 83 5.16 6.11 -0.22
N GLY A 84 6.28 6.78 -0.49
CA GLY A 84 6.93 7.65 0.49
C GLY A 84 6.04 8.84 0.82
N LEU A 85 5.92 9.13 2.13
CA LEU A 85 5.17 10.27 2.64
C LEU A 85 5.76 11.62 2.17
N GLU A 86 6.97 11.64 1.61
CA GLU A 86 7.57 12.83 0.99
C GLU A 86 6.69 13.45 -0.12
N ARG A 87 5.81 12.66 -0.75
CA ARG A 87 4.81 13.17 -1.71
C ARG A 87 3.58 13.81 -1.05
N LEU A 88 3.31 13.52 0.23
CA LEU A 88 2.25 14.14 1.04
C LEU A 88 2.73 15.40 1.76
N ILE A 89 4.04 15.61 1.80
CA ILE A 89 4.67 16.85 2.20
C ILE A 89 4.44 17.87 1.07
N GLY A 90 3.34 18.62 1.14
CA GLY A 90 3.15 19.81 0.31
C GLY A 90 4.30 20.82 0.50
N PRO A 91 4.34 21.90 -0.30
CA PRO A 91 5.42 22.91 -0.25
C PRO A 91 5.65 23.54 1.15
N ALA A 92 4.74 23.33 2.10
CA ALA A 92 4.80 23.81 3.49
C ALA A 92 5.93 23.23 4.36
N SER A 93 6.61 22.14 3.97
CA SER A 93 7.79 21.66 4.74
C SER A 93 9.13 21.97 4.09
N ARG A 94 9.14 22.78 3.02
CA ARG A 94 10.33 23.56 2.69
C ARG A 94 10.42 24.67 3.73
N GLY A 95 11.06 24.37 4.86
CA GLY A 95 11.49 25.40 5.81
C GLY A 95 12.17 26.56 5.06
N PRO A 96 12.14 27.78 5.61
CA PRO A 96 12.65 28.94 4.92
C PRO A 96 14.07 28.64 4.44
N ARG A 97 14.31 28.82 3.13
CA ARG A 97 15.68 28.87 2.60
C ARG A 97 16.36 29.99 3.37
N ARG A 98 17.13 29.62 4.41
CA ARG A 98 18.01 30.55 5.12
C ARG A 98 18.79 31.26 4.03
N GLY A 99 18.61 32.57 3.97
CA GLY A 99 19.32 33.41 3.04
C GLY A 99 20.79 33.07 3.13
N ARG A 100 21.41 32.80 1.99
CA ARG A 100 22.82 33.15 1.86
C ARG A 100 22.84 34.67 2.04
N GLU A 101 23.19 35.10 3.23
CA GLU A 101 23.83 36.39 3.46
C GLU A 101 24.81 36.59 2.29
N LYS A 102 24.46 37.59 1.48
CA LYS A 102 25.47 38.47 0.92
C LYS A 102 26.18 39.13 2.10
N ASP A 103 27.41 39.52 1.82
CA ASP A 103 28.39 40.18 2.69
C ASP A 103 29.32 39.14 3.37
N ASP A 104 30.64 39.19 3.22
CA ASP A 104 31.53 40.35 3.10
C ASP A 104 32.82 40.02 2.31
N GLY A 105 33.36 41.02 1.60
CA GLY A 105 34.78 41.07 1.19
C GLY A 105 35.05 41.53 -0.23
#